data_AF-A0A4R4INS5-F1
#
_entry.id   AF-A0A4R4INS5-F1
#
_cell.length_a   1.000
_cell.length_b   1.000
_cell.length_c   1.000
_cell.angle_alpha   90.00
_cell.angle_beta   90.00
_cell.angle_gamma   90.00
#
_symmetry.space_group_name_H-M   'P 1'
#
loop_
_entity.id
_entity.type
_entity.pdbx_description
1 polymer ?
#
loop_
_entity_poly.entity_id
_entity_poly.type
_entity_poly.pdbx_seq_one_letter_code
_entity_poly.pdbx_strand_id
1 'polypeptide(L)'
;MFKESKEFIEIDITKASSDELLSLIYIASTELRNRLKQPAVVRVVESKPIVTAPPQHEERFIRNCLKKSYVHASMKDDYKNFAKKYPEWFEINKLPTDLRGSELKKYREYYSDDE
;
A
#
# COMPACT_ATOMS: atom_id res chain seq x y z
N MET A 1 -2.41 -22.92 -9.23
CA MET A 1 -2.03 -22.47 -7.88
C MET A 1 -1.37 -23.66 -7.19
N PHE A 2 -0.03 -23.77 -7.27
CA PHE A 2 0.70 -24.92 -6.71
C PHE A 2 0.95 -24.67 -5.22
N LYS A 3 0.30 -25.43 -4.34
CA LYS A 3 0.65 -25.49 -2.92
C LYS A 3 1.82 -26.46 -2.78
N GLU A 4 3.02 -25.94 -2.59
CA GLU A 4 4.14 -26.77 -2.12
C GLU A 4 3.94 -27.02 -0.63
N SER A 5 3.45 -28.22 -0.30
CA SER A 5 3.48 -28.75 1.06
C SER A 5 4.92 -29.07 1.43
N LYS A 6 5.54 -28.24 2.27
CA LYS A 6 6.85 -28.57 2.86
C LYS A 6 6.66 -29.70 3.85
N GLU A 7 7.16 -30.88 3.52
CA GLU A 7 7.32 -31.98 4.47
C GLU A 7 8.47 -31.65 5.41
N PHE A 8 8.21 -31.72 6.72
CA PHE A 8 9.22 -31.55 7.75
C PHE A 8 9.72 -32.94 8.16
N ILE A 9 10.99 -33.22 7.91
CA ILE A 9 11.64 -34.44 8.35
C ILE A 9 12.24 -34.17 9.73
N GLU A 10 11.81 -34.92 10.74
CA GLU A 10 12.39 -34.89 12.07
C GLU A 10 13.72 -35.65 12.06
N ILE A 11 14.81 -34.99 12.45
CA ILE A 11 16.15 -35.56 12.42
C ILE A 11 16.61 -35.82 13.86
N ASP A 12 16.73 -37.10 14.22
CA ASP A 12 17.31 -37.52 15.50
C ASP A 12 18.84 -37.57 15.42
N ILE A 13 19.47 -36.46 15.76
CA ILE A 13 20.93 -36.27 15.80
C ILE A 13 21.67 -37.22 16.74
N THR A 14 21.00 -37.85 17.70
CA THR A 14 21.65 -38.76 18.65
C THR A 14 21.93 -40.14 18.06
N LYS A 15 21.28 -40.47 16.94
CA LYS A 15 21.43 -41.75 16.22
C LYS A 15 22.22 -41.62 14.92
N ALA A 16 22.55 -40.41 14.51
CA ALA A 16 23.28 -40.15 13.27
C ALA A 16 24.76 -40.52 13.42
N SER A 17 25.30 -41.17 12.39
CA SER A 17 26.73 -41.43 12.26
C SER A 17 27.53 -40.14 12.03
N SER A 18 28.84 -40.17 12.27
CA SER A 18 29.69 -38.98 12.08
C SER A 18 29.68 -38.46 10.63
N ASP A 19 29.57 -39.35 9.65
CA ASP A 19 29.51 -38.98 8.22
C ASP A 19 28.17 -38.32 7.85
N GLU A 20 27.06 -38.77 8.43
CA GLU A 20 25.75 -38.15 8.27
C GLU A 20 25.70 -36.76 8.92
N LEU A 21 26.32 -36.62 10.09
CA LEU A 21 26.43 -35.32 10.77
C LEU A 21 27.26 -34.33 9.95
N LEU A 22 28.39 -34.76 9.38
CA LEU A 22 29.20 -33.92 8.49
C LEU A 22 28.42 -33.49 7.24
N SER A 23 27.64 -34.40 6.66
CA SER A 23 26.80 -34.12 5.50
C SER A 23 25.70 -33.10 5.83
N LEU A 24 25.05 -33.23 7.00
CA LEU A 24 24.05 -32.28 7.49
C LEU A 24 24.64 -30.88 7.70
N ILE A 25 25.81 -30.81 8.33
CA ILE A 25 26.52 -29.53 8.54
C ILE A 25 26.86 -28.88 7.19
N TYR A 26 27.32 -29.67 6.21
CA TYR A 26 27.64 -29.17 4.88
C TYR A 26 26.41 -28.59 4.16
N ILE A 27 25.28 -29.31 4.19
CA ILE A 27 24.03 -28.87 3.58
C ILE A 27 23.52 -27.59 4.25
N ALA A 28 23.48 -27.56 5.59
CA ALA A 28 23.04 -26.39 6.35
C ALA A 28 23.92 -25.15 6.08
N SER A 29 25.24 -25.35 6.02
CA SER A 29 26.22 -24.29 5.73
C SER A 29 26.04 -23.72 4.32
N THR A 30 25.75 -24.59 3.35
CA THR A 30 25.55 -24.20 1.95
C THR A 30 24.26 -23.41 1.79
N GLU A 31 23.16 -23.87 2.41
CA GLU A 31 21.89 -23.15 2.40
C GLU A 31 22.01 -21.77 3.08
N LEU A 32 22.73 -21.68 4.19
CA LEU A 32 22.99 -20.41 4.87
C LEU A 32 23.78 -19.45 3.98
N ARG A 33 24.83 -19.92 3.29
CA ARG A 33 25.56 -19.10 2.31
C ARG A 33 24.68 -18.66 1.14
N ASN A 34 23.78 -19.53 0.67
CA ASN A 34 22.86 -19.18 -0.40
C ASN A 34 21.91 -18.07 0.03
N ARG A 35 21.36 -18.13 1.25
CA ARG A 35 20.53 -17.05 1.81
C ARG A 35 21.30 -15.75 2.01
N LEU A 36 22.57 -15.81 2.40
CA LEU A 36 23.42 -14.62 2.51
C LEU A 36 23.75 -13.98 1.15
N LYS A 37 23.81 -14.78 0.08
CA LYS A 37 24.01 -14.29 -1.29
C LYS A 37 22.73 -13.77 -1.94
N GLN A 38 21.55 -14.11 -1.41
CA GLN A 38 20.32 -13.52 -1.89
C GLN A 38 20.34 -12.03 -1.57
N PRO A 39 20.08 -11.15 -2.56
CA PRO A 39 20.07 -9.72 -2.31
C PRO A 39 19.06 -9.43 -1.20
N ALA A 40 19.50 -8.70 -0.17
CA ALA A 40 18.61 -8.17 0.85
C ALA A 40 17.43 -7.50 0.14
N VAL A 41 16.20 -7.83 0.56
CA VAL A 41 14.97 -7.29 0.00
C VAL A 41 15.15 -5.79 -0.23
N VAL A 42 15.35 -5.40 -1.48
CA VAL A 42 15.51 -3.99 -1.85
C VAL A 42 14.14 -3.41 -1.63
N ARG A 43 13.95 -2.69 -0.51
CA ARG A 43 12.77 -1.85 -0.34
C ARG A 43 12.86 -0.79 -1.42
N VAL A 44 12.21 -1.04 -2.54
CA VAL A 44 11.98 -0.04 -3.57
C VAL A 44 11.14 1.02 -2.88
N VAL A 45 11.78 2.11 -2.47
CA VAL A 45 11.06 3.29 -2.06
C VAL A 45 10.45 3.83 -3.34
N GLU A 46 9.17 3.55 -3.58
CA GLU A 46 8.44 4.16 -4.69
C GLU A 46 8.60 5.67 -4.56
N SER A 47 9.28 6.28 -5.53
CA SER A 47 9.40 7.73 -5.63
C SER A 47 8.00 8.28 -5.84
N LYS A 48 7.41 8.90 -4.82
CA LYS A 48 6.11 9.57 -4.96
C LYS A 48 6.26 10.67 -6.02
N PRO A 49 5.39 10.75 -7.03
CA PRO A 49 5.45 11.80 -8.03
C PRO A 49 5.30 13.18 -7.35
N ILE A 50 6.12 14.15 -7.76
CA ILE A 50 5.99 15.53 -7.32
C ILE A 50 4.80 16.12 -8.07
N VAL A 51 3.68 16.29 -7.37
CA VAL A 51 2.44 16.84 -7.94
C VAL A 51 2.25 18.31 -7.56
N THR A 52 1.58 19.06 -8.43
CA THR A 52 1.19 20.43 -8.12
C THR A 52 0.00 20.42 -7.17
N ALA A 53 0.21 20.88 -5.94
CA ALA A 53 -0.85 21.02 -4.96
C ALA A 53 -1.65 22.33 -5.15
N PRO A 54 -2.96 22.32 -4.84
CA PRO A 54 -3.74 23.55 -4.77
C PRO A 54 -3.18 24.52 -3.72
N PRO A 55 -3.30 25.84 -3.92
CA PRO A 55 -3.05 26.83 -2.88
C PRO A 55 -3.91 26.58 -1.64
N GLN A 56 -3.42 27.02 -0.47
CA GLN A 56 -4.03 26.70 0.82
C GLN A 56 -5.53 27.05 0.94
N HIS A 57 -5.98 28.13 0.30
CA HIS A 57 -7.39 28.53 0.32
C HIS A 57 -8.28 27.60 -0.53
N GLU A 58 -7.80 27.15 -1.69
CA GLU A 58 -8.49 26.18 -2.55
C GLU A 58 -8.52 24.80 -1.87
N GLU A 59 -7.41 24.37 -1.26
CA GLU A 59 -7.38 23.12 -0.50
C GLU A 59 -8.38 23.13 0.65
N ARG A 60 -8.43 24.24 1.42
CA ARG A 60 -9.38 24.38 2.53
C ARG A 60 -10.83 24.33 2.02
N PHE A 61 -11.11 24.94 0.88
CA PHE A 61 -12.42 24.84 0.24
C PHE A 61 -12.78 23.39 -0.09
N ILE A 62 -11.89 22.66 -0.78
CA ILE A 62 -12.08 21.25 -1.15
C ILE A 62 -12.37 20.39 0.09
N ARG A 63 -11.54 20.49 1.13
CA ARG A 63 -11.73 19.72 2.37
C ARG A 63 -13.02 20.07 3.10
N ASN A 64 -13.41 21.35 3.13
CA ASN A 64 -14.66 21.79 3.74
C ASN A 64 -15.88 21.24 3.00
N CYS A 65 -15.84 21.16 1.67
CA CYS A 65 -16.93 20.56 0.89
C CYS A 65 -17.12 19.07 1.22
N LEU A 66 -16.04 18.33 1.49
CA LEU A 66 -16.12 16.90 1.81
C LEU A 66 -16.74 16.65 3.20
N LYS A 67 -16.43 17.51 4.18
CA LYS A 67 -16.94 17.41 5.56
C LYS A 67 -18.41 17.81 5.70
N LYS A 68 -18.93 18.67 4.83
CA LYS A 68 -20.31 19.17 4.96
C LYS A 68 -21.33 18.11 4.52
N SER A 69 -22.38 17.91 5.32
CA SER A 69 -23.53 17.10 4.93
C SER A 69 -24.22 17.65 3.67
N TYR A 70 -24.28 18.98 3.55
CA TYR A 70 -24.87 19.70 2.42
C TYR A 70 -23.87 20.68 1.77
N VAL A 71 -23.74 20.59 0.44
CA VAL A 71 -22.90 21.48 -0.39
C VAL A 71 -23.77 22.11 -1.47
N HIS A 72 -23.70 23.44 -1.59
CA HIS A 72 -24.50 24.20 -2.56
C HIS A 72 -24.11 23.86 -4.01
N ALA A 73 -25.04 24.01 -4.96
CA ALA A 73 -24.82 23.61 -6.35
C ALA A 73 -23.58 24.28 -6.98
N SER A 74 -23.44 25.60 -6.80
CA SER A 74 -22.27 26.38 -7.24
C SER A 74 -20.96 25.84 -6.68
N MET A 75 -20.93 25.50 -5.39
CA MET A 75 -19.73 24.94 -4.76
C MET A 75 -19.35 23.56 -5.32
N LYS A 76 -20.33 22.78 -5.79
CA LYS A 76 -20.06 21.50 -6.46
C LYS A 76 -19.40 21.72 -7.82
N ASP A 77 -19.81 22.75 -8.54
CA ASP A 77 -19.20 23.12 -9.82
C ASP A 77 -17.77 23.63 -9.61
N ASP A 78 -17.54 24.46 -8.59
CA ASP A 78 -16.19 24.92 -8.22
C ASP A 78 -15.29 23.74 -7.80
N TYR A 79 -15.80 22.83 -6.98
CA TYR A 79 -15.09 21.62 -6.59
C TYR A 79 -14.69 20.78 -7.81
N LYS A 80 -15.62 20.57 -8.75
CA LYS A 80 -15.37 19.83 -9.99
C LYS A 80 -14.32 20.52 -10.87
N ASN A 81 -14.30 21.86 -10.87
CA ASN A 81 -13.27 22.63 -11.55
C ASN A 81 -11.89 22.43 -10.90
N PHE A 82 -11.81 22.39 -9.57
CA PHE A 82 -10.56 22.08 -8.87
C PHE A 82 -10.09 20.65 -9.13
N ALA A 83 -10.99 19.67 -9.18
CA ALA A 83 -10.64 18.29 -9.54
C ALA A 83 -10.02 18.19 -10.94
N LYS A 84 -10.51 18.98 -11.90
CA LYS A 84 -9.92 19.08 -13.24
C LYS A 84 -8.59 19.84 -13.26
N LYS A 85 -8.42 20.82 -12.40
CA LYS A 85 -7.21 21.66 -12.31
C LYS A 85 -6.05 20.92 -11.64
N TYR A 86 -6.33 20.04 -10.66
CA TYR A 86 -5.34 19.29 -9.90
C TYR A 86 -5.63 17.77 -9.86
N PRO A 87 -5.74 17.10 -11.02
CA PRO A 87 -6.19 15.71 -11.09
C PRO A 87 -5.28 14.75 -10.29
N GLU A 88 -3.96 14.90 -10.43
CA GLU A 88 -2.98 14.05 -9.76
C GLU A 88 -2.99 14.23 -8.23
N TRP A 89 -3.25 15.45 -7.76
CA TRP A 89 -3.37 15.73 -6.33
C TRP A 89 -4.63 15.07 -5.75
N PHE A 90 -5.75 15.09 -6.48
CA PHE A 90 -6.97 14.38 -6.09
C PHE A 90 -6.75 12.87 -6.04
N GLU A 91 -6.03 12.30 -7.01
CA GLU A 91 -5.73 10.87 -7.06
C GLU A 91 -4.85 10.42 -5.88
N ILE A 92 -3.76 11.16 -5.60
CA ILE A 92 -2.86 10.84 -4.48
C ILE A 92 -3.57 10.92 -3.13
N ASN A 93 -4.45 11.92 -2.97
CA ASN A 93 -5.24 12.09 -1.75
C ASN A 93 -6.52 11.24 -1.76
N LYS A 94 -6.75 10.43 -2.80
CA LYS A 94 -7.92 9.56 -2.99
C LYS A 94 -9.26 10.28 -2.82
N LEU A 95 -9.32 11.53 -3.29
CA LEU A 95 -10.50 12.37 -3.20
C LEU A 95 -11.48 12.09 -4.35
N PRO A 96 -12.79 12.20 -4.13
CA PRO A 96 -13.76 12.06 -5.21
C PRO A 96 -13.61 13.23 -6.18
N THR A 97 -13.83 12.98 -7.47
CA THR A 97 -13.71 14.02 -8.50
C THR A 97 -15.01 14.82 -8.68
N ASP A 98 -16.13 14.25 -8.26
CA ASP A 98 -17.43 14.90 -8.23
C ASP A 98 -18.12 14.71 -6.88
N LEU A 99 -18.79 15.77 -6.41
CA LEU A 99 -19.64 15.74 -5.22
C LEU A 99 -21.09 15.36 -5.54
N ARG A 100 -21.41 15.14 -6.82
CA ARG A 100 -22.71 14.64 -7.30
C ARG A 100 -22.60 13.13 -7.53
N GLY A 101 -23.43 12.37 -6.82
CA GLY A 101 -23.62 10.94 -7.09
C GLY A 101 -22.82 10.01 -6.18
N SER A 102 -22.46 8.84 -6.72
CA SER A 102 -21.97 7.69 -5.95
C SER A 102 -20.52 7.79 -5.49
N GLU A 103 -19.68 8.61 -6.12
CA GLU A 103 -18.27 8.79 -5.71
C GLU A 103 -18.16 9.36 -4.30
N LEU A 104 -18.89 10.44 -4.01
CA LEU A 104 -18.94 11.02 -2.67
C LEU A 104 -19.50 10.03 -1.63
N LYS A 105 -20.48 9.21 -2.02
CA LYS A 105 -21.04 8.18 -1.14
C LYS A 105 -19.97 7.14 -0.77
N LYS A 106 -19.26 6.60 -1.76
CA LYS A 106 -18.17 5.64 -1.56
C LYS A 106 -17.04 6.24 -0.73
N TYR A 107 -16.68 7.49 -1.01
CA TYR A 107 -15.66 8.20 -0.24
C TYR A 107 -16.07 8.30 1.24
N ARG A 108 -17.32 8.66 1.53
CA ARG A 108 -17.82 8.68 2.92
C ARG A 108 -17.82 7.28 3.54
N GLU A 109 -18.40 6.29 2.88
CA GLU A 109 -18.42 4.91 3.39
C GLU A 109 -17.03 4.37 3.74
N TYR A 110 -15.98 4.80 3.03
CA TYR A 110 -14.62 4.30 3.24
C TYR A 110 -13.78 5.15 4.20
N TYR A 111 -14.07 6.46 4.32
CA TYR A 111 -13.22 7.41 5.05
C TYR A 111 -13.96 8.20 6.15
N SER A 112 -15.25 7.96 6.39
CA SER A 112 -16.01 8.63 7.47
C SER A 112 -16.35 7.75 8.68
N ASP A 113 -15.68 6.59 8.83
CA ASP A 113 -15.74 5.76 10.04
C ASP A 113 -14.75 6.18 11.15
N ASP A 114 -14.05 7.31 11.01
CA ASP A 114 -13.09 7.85 11.99
C ASP A 114 -13.58 9.17 12.66
N GLU A 115 -14.80 9.18 13.19
CA GLU A 115 -15.26 10.14 14.23
C GLU A 115 -16.00 9.38 15.35
#